data_AF-A0A3M0WK27-F1
#
_entry.id   AF-A0A3M0WK27-F1
#
_cell.length_a   1.000
_cell.length_b   1.000
_cell.length_c   1.000
_cell.angle_alpha   90.00
_cell.angle_beta   90.00
_cell.angle_gamma   90.00
#
_symmetry.space_group_name_H-M   'P 1'
#
loop_
_entity.id
_entity.type
_entity.pdbx_description
1 polymer ?
#
loop_
_entity_poly.entity_id
_entity_poly.type
_entity_poly.pdbx_seq_one_letter_code
_entity_poly.pdbx_strand_id
1 'polypeptide(L)'
;MKKRSDALHRVFSGKLTFGQRAADVLAKYAGSWTFIFVFLVFLGLWMAANLYAWIDRWDPYPFILLNLVLSCLAAIQAPIILMSQNRQAEKDRRKIEYDYEVNRKSEREIEEILRRLERIERKLS
;
A
#
# COMPACT_ATOMS: atom_id res chain seq x y z
N MET A 1 -5.16 25.36 -24.31
CA MET A 1 -4.94 24.02 -23.72
C MET A 1 -4.04 24.01 -22.47
N LYS A 2 -2.92 24.77 -22.42
CA LYS A 2 -1.95 24.82 -21.29
C LYS A 2 -2.55 25.18 -19.91
N LYS A 3 -3.48 26.16 -19.88
CA LYS A 3 -4.13 26.68 -18.66
C LYS A 3 -4.92 25.63 -17.84
N ARG A 4 -5.43 24.57 -18.48
CA ARG A 4 -6.18 23.49 -17.83
C ARG A 4 -5.26 22.42 -17.22
N SER A 5 -4.06 22.22 -17.78
CA SER A 5 -3.03 21.34 -17.23
C SER A 5 -2.39 21.95 -15.98
N ASP A 6 -2.11 23.27 -16.00
CA ASP A 6 -1.55 23.98 -14.85
C ASP A 6 -2.50 24.04 -13.64
N ALA A 7 -3.81 24.13 -13.89
CA ALA A 7 -4.84 24.11 -12.85
C ALA A 7 -4.92 22.73 -12.16
N LEU A 8 -4.72 21.64 -12.92
CA LEU A 8 -4.74 20.27 -12.38
C LEU A 8 -3.52 20.02 -11.48
N HIS A 9 -2.33 20.48 -11.88
CA HIS A 9 -1.11 20.33 -11.08
C HIS A 9 -1.18 21.08 -9.73
N ARG A 10 -1.87 22.23 -9.67
CA ARG A 10 -2.03 23.01 -8.43
C ARG A 10 -2.94 22.36 -7.38
N VAL A 11 -3.90 21.54 -7.80
CA VAL A 11 -4.81 20.83 -6.90
C VAL A 11 -4.08 19.70 -6.15
N PHE A 12 -3.06 19.09 -6.77
CA PHE A 12 -2.26 18.02 -6.18
C PHE A 12 -0.97 18.50 -5.51
N SER A 13 -0.53 19.74 -5.75
CA SER A 13 0.68 20.31 -5.14
C SER A 13 0.41 20.99 -3.79
N GLY A 14 -0.43 20.39 -2.95
CA GLY A 14 -0.48 20.74 -1.53
C GLY A 14 0.87 20.37 -0.92
N LYS A 15 1.58 21.34 -0.32
CA LYS A 15 2.83 21.07 0.39
C LYS A 15 2.56 19.97 1.43
N LEU A 16 3.10 18.77 1.20
CA LEU A 16 3.01 17.65 2.15
C LEU A 16 3.43 18.17 3.52
N THR A 17 2.53 18.06 4.51
CA THR A 17 2.83 18.50 5.86
C THR A 17 3.99 17.65 6.41
N PHE A 18 4.73 18.18 7.39
CA PHE A 18 5.84 17.43 8.00
C PHE A 18 5.38 16.05 8.53
N GLY A 19 4.16 15.99 9.07
CA GLY A 19 3.53 14.74 9.48
C GLY A 19 3.28 13.76 8.34
N GLN A 20 2.83 14.23 7.16
CA GLN A 20 2.65 13.36 5.99
C GLN A 20 3.97 12.80 5.47
N ARG A 21 5.04 13.61 5.45
CA ARG A 21 6.38 13.13 5.05
C ARG A 21 6.92 12.09 6.04
N ALA A 22 6.71 12.29 7.34
CA ALA A 22 7.09 11.31 8.36
C ALA A 22 6.27 10.01 8.21
N ALA A 23 4.95 10.13 7.98
CA ALA A 23 4.08 8.99 7.73
C ALA A 23 4.48 8.20 6.49
N ASP A 24 4.85 8.86 5.39
CA ASP A 24 5.32 8.20 4.16
C ASP A 24 6.62 7.43 4.38
N VAL A 25 7.55 8.00 5.17
CA VAL A 25 8.80 7.34 5.54
C VAL A 25 8.51 6.12 6.41
N LEU A 26 7.67 6.29 7.44
CA LEU A 26 7.25 5.19 8.31
C LEU A 26 6.50 4.10 7.54
N ALA A 27 5.64 4.45 6.59
CA ALA A 27 4.91 3.49 5.76
C ALA A 27 5.85 2.72 4.83
N LYS A 28 6.89 3.35 4.29
CA LYS A 28 7.95 2.65 3.53
C LYS A 28 8.72 1.65 4.38
N TYR A 29 9.09 2.02 5.61
CA TYR A 29 9.81 1.14 6.51
C TYR A 29 8.92 0.02 7.08
N ALA A 30 7.70 0.34 7.51
CA ALA A 30 6.70 -0.61 8.00
C ALA A 30 6.12 -1.50 6.90
N GLY A 31 6.23 -1.06 5.65
CA GLY A 31 5.85 -1.79 4.43
C GLY A 31 6.92 -2.77 3.93
N SER A 32 7.98 -3.05 4.69
CA SER A 32 9.01 -4.04 4.35
C SER A 32 8.93 -5.34 5.18
N TRP A 33 9.14 -6.49 4.51
CA TRP A 33 9.20 -7.80 5.17
C TRP A 33 10.29 -7.88 6.24
N THR A 34 11.37 -7.12 6.08
CA THR A 34 12.47 -7.06 7.04
C THR A 34 12.06 -6.46 8.38
N PHE A 35 11.10 -5.53 8.42
CA PHE A 35 10.62 -4.92 9.67
C PHE A 35 9.91 -5.94 10.56
N ILE A 36 9.07 -6.80 9.97
CA ILE A 36 8.36 -7.86 10.70
C ILE A 36 9.36 -8.82 11.35
N PHE A 37 10.38 -9.25 10.60
CA PHE A 37 11.42 -10.14 11.16
C PHE A 37 12.19 -9.51 12.31
N VAL A 38 12.61 -8.25 12.17
CA VAL A 38 13.31 -7.52 13.24
C VAL A 38 12.42 -7.37 14.47
N PHE A 39 11.14 -7.03 14.27
CA PHE A 39 10.17 -6.89 15.36
C PHE A 39 9.92 -8.21 16.09
N LEU A 40 9.77 -9.33 15.36
CA LEU A 40 9.62 -10.66 15.95
C LEU A 40 10.86 -11.11 16.73
N VAL A 41 12.06 -10.87 16.19
CA VAL A 41 13.32 -11.17 16.88
C VAL A 41 13.46 -10.33 18.14
N PHE A 42 13.19 -9.03 18.05
CA PHE A 42 13.20 -8.13 19.21
C PHE A 42 12.20 -8.58 20.28
N LEU A 43 10.98 -8.97 19.88
CA LEU A 43 9.99 -9.47 20.81
C LEU A 43 10.44 -10.77 21.47
N GLY A 44 10.95 -11.73 20.70
CA GLY A 44 11.47 -12.99 21.23
C GLY A 44 12.59 -12.77 22.23
N LEU A 45 13.52 -11.85 21.93
CA LEU A 45 14.57 -11.42 22.85
C LEU A 45 13.99 -10.77 24.12
N TRP A 46 13.00 -9.89 23.98
CA TRP A 46 12.36 -9.21 25.10
C TRP A 46 11.59 -10.17 26.01
N MET A 47 10.89 -11.14 25.42
CA MET A 47 10.22 -12.21 26.14
C MET A 47 11.23 -13.10 26.86
N ALA A 48 12.34 -13.47 26.22
CA ALA A 48 13.41 -14.25 26.85
C ALA A 48 14.06 -13.50 28.02
N ALA A 49 14.29 -12.19 27.87
CA ALA A 49 14.82 -11.34 28.93
C ALA A 49 13.83 -11.22 30.11
N ASN A 50 12.53 -11.08 29.84
CA ASN A 50 11.50 -11.08 30.89
C ASN A 50 11.40 -12.43 31.59
N LEU A 51 11.46 -13.53 30.83
CA LEU A 51 11.45 -14.88 31.40
C LEU A 51 12.66 -15.11 32.30
N TYR A 52 13.85 -14.69 31.87
CA TYR A 52 15.08 -14.81 32.67
C TYR A 52 15.06 -13.94 33.92
N ALA A 53 14.52 -12.73 33.84
CA ALA A 53 14.40 -11.81 34.97
C ALA A 53 13.37 -12.27 36.03
N TRP A 54 12.43 -13.15 35.67
CA TRP A 54 11.35 -13.63 36.54
C TRP A 54 11.44 -15.12 36.91
N ILE A 55 12.61 -15.75 36.70
CA ILE A 55 12.87 -17.19 36.89
C ILE A 55 12.43 -17.75 38.26
N ASP A 56 12.28 -16.91 39.29
CA ASP A 56 11.91 -17.34 40.65
C ASP A 56 10.40 -17.37 40.97
N ARG A 57 9.54 -16.82 40.10
CA ARG A 57 8.07 -16.90 40.29
C ARG A 57 7.36 -17.06 38.96
N TRP A 58 6.97 -18.28 38.65
CA TRP A 58 6.11 -18.60 37.50
C TRP A 58 4.73 -17.94 37.68
N ASP A 59 4.48 -16.89 36.90
CA ASP A 59 3.26 -16.05 36.80
C ASP A 59 2.34 -15.96 38.03
N PRO A 60 2.72 -15.19 39.08
CA PRO A 60 1.76 -14.66 40.06
C PRO A 60 0.93 -13.53 39.43
N TYR A 61 -0.32 -13.39 39.88
CA TYR A 61 -1.21 -12.28 39.52
C TYR A 61 -0.51 -10.92 39.69
N PRO A 62 -0.49 -10.00 38.70
CA PRO A 62 -1.18 -9.97 37.41
C PRO A 62 -0.33 -10.58 36.28
N PHE A 63 -0.94 -11.38 35.39
CA PHE A 63 -0.27 -12.11 34.30
C PHE A 63 0.52 -11.21 33.33
N ILE A 64 1.74 -10.86 33.70
CA ILE A 64 2.58 -9.88 32.98
C ILE A 64 2.97 -10.45 31.61
N LEU A 65 3.24 -11.76 31.54
CA LEU A 65 3.57 -12.45 30.30
C LEU A 65 2.37 -12.48 29.34
N LEU A 66 1.19 -12.83 29.85
CA LEU A 66 -0.02 -12.88 29.02
C LEU A 66 -0.40 -11.48 28.50
N ASN A 67 -0.33 -10.46 29.36
CA ASN A 67 -0.62 -9.08 28.96
C ASN A 67 0.37 -8.55 27.91
N LEU A 68 1.65 -8.88 28.06
CA LEU A 68 2.70 -8.52 27.10
C LEU A 68 2.48 -9.20 25.73
N VAL A 69 2.15 -10.50 25.73
CA VAL A 69 1.85 -11.24 24.50
C VAL A 69 0.62 -10.66 23.80
N LEU A 70 -0.45 -10.38 24.54
CA LEU A 70 -1.68 -9.80 23.98
C LEU A 70 -1.43 -8.38 23.41
N SER A 71 -0.65 -7.54 24.10
CA SER A 71 -0.30 -6.20 23.63
C SER A 71 0.54 -6.26 22.34
N CYS A 72 1.47 -7.21 22.25
CA CYS A 72 2.24 -7.41 21.02
C CYS A 72 1.38 -7.93 19.86
N LEU A 73 0.48 -8.88 20.12
CA LEU A 73 -0.44 -9.37 19.11
C LEU A 73 -1.30 -8.25 18.53
N ALA A 74 -1.70 -7.28 19.35
CA ALA A 74 -2.36 -6.07 18.86
C ALA A 74 -1.40 -5.20 18.03
N ALA A 75 -0.15 -5.00 18.48
CA ALA A 75 0.82 -4.16 17.79
C ALA A 75 1.21 -4.68 16.39
N ILE A 76 1.30 -6.00 16.19
CA ILE A 76 1.67 -6.60 14.90
C ILE A 76 0.52 -6.53 13.87
N GLN A 77 -0.72 -6.30 14.29
CA GLN A 77 -1.85 -6.20 13.36
C GLN A 77 -1.71 -5.00 12.41
N ALA A 78 -1.33 -3.82 12.91
CA ALA A 78 -1.19 -2.61 12.11
C ALA A 78 -0.23 -2.76 10.91
N PRO A 79 1.01 -3.26 11.05
CA PRO A 79 1.90 -3.48 9.92
C PRO A 79 1.41 -4.59 8.99
N ILE A 80 0.82 -5.68 9.49
CA ILE A 80 0.25 -6.74 8.63
C ILE A 80 -0.88 -6.18 7.76
N ILE A 81 -1.76 -5.36 8.33
CA ILE A 81 -2.85 -4.69 7.60
C ILE A 81 -2.27 -3.74 6.55
N LEU A 82 -1.30 -2.90 6.94
CA LEU A 82 -0.65 -1.97 6.02
C LEU A 82 0.04 -2.69 4.85
N MET A 83 0.61 -3.85 5.11
CA MET A 83 1.24 -4.71 4.09
C MET A 83 0.24 -5.34 3.14
N SER A 84 -0.86 -5.87 3.68
CA SER A 84 -1.96 -6.38 2.87
C SER A 84 -2.50 -5.29 1.96
N GLN A 85 -2.62 -4.06 2.49
CA GLN A 85 -3.01 -2.88 1.74
C GLN A 85 -1.99 -2.51 0.66
N ASN A 86 -0.69 -2.47 0.96
CA ASN A 86 0.36 -2.16 -0.02
C ASN A 86 0.37 -3.16 -1.18
N ARG A 87 0.21 -4.46 -0.88
CA ARG A 87 0.12 -5.52 -1.90
C ARG A 87 -1.15 -5.40 -2.75
N GLN A 88 -2.28 -5.03 -2.15
CA GLN A 88 -3.52 -4.78 -2.90
C GLN A 88 -3.39 -3.55 -3.79
N ALA A 89 -2.82 -2.46 -3.29
CA ALA A 89 -2.56 -1.24 -4.06
C ALA A 89 -1.66 -1.50 -5.28
N GLU A 90 -0.64 -2.37 -5.15
CA GLU A 90 0.20 -2.76 -6.29
C GLU A 90 -0.60 -3.54 -7.35
N LYS A 91 -1.46 -4.47 -6.93
CA LYS A 91 -2.36 -5.20 -7.86
C LYS A 91 -3.34 -4.26 -8.56
N ASP A 92 -3.96 -3.35 -7.80
CA ASP A 92 -4.90 -2.37 -8.34
C ASP A 92 -4.21 -1.45 -9.35
N ARG A 93 -2.97 -1.03 -9.08
CA ARG A 93 -2.18 -0.23 -10.01
C ARG A 93 -1.94 -0.96 -11.33
N ARG A 94 -1.57 -2.24 -11.30
CA ARG A 94 -1.38 -3.04 -12.53
C ARG A 94 -2.69 -3.22 -13.30
N LYS A 95 -3.80 -3.39 -12.59
CA LYS A 95 -5.13 -3.48 -13.20
C LYS A 95 -5.49 -2.19 -13.95
N ILE A 96 -5.25 -1.03 -13.32
CA ILE A 96 -5.49 0.28 -13.94
C ILE A 96 -4.64 0.46 -15.20
N GLU A 97 -3.37 0.06 -15.16
CA GLU A 97 -2.47 0.14 -16.32
C GLU A 97 -2.96 -0.75 -17.48
N TYR A 98 -3.37 -1.98 -17.18
CA TYR A 98 -3.94 -2.89 -18.17
C TYR A 98 -5.25 -2.34 -18.77
N ASP A 99 -6.18 -1.89 -17.92
CA ASP A 99 -7.45 -1.31 -18.36
C ASP A 99 -7.22 -0.09 -19.26
N TYR A 100 -6.21 0.74 -18.95
CA TYR A 100 -5.80 1.88 -19.78
C TYR A 100 -5.29 1.45 -21.17
N GLU A 101 -4.43 0.42 -21.24
CA GLU A 101 -3.91 -0.09 -22.51
C GLU A 101 -5.01 -0.68 -23.40
N VAL A 102 -5.92 -1.46 -22.80
CA VAL A 102 -7.07 -2.03 -23.49
C VAL A 102 -7.96 -0.90 -24.03
N ASN A 103 -8.28 0.09 -23.21
CA ASN A 103 -9.13 1.20 -23.63
C ASN A 103 -8.53 1.98 -24.80
N ARG A 104 -7.22 2.26 -24.74
CA ARG A 104 -6.51 2.93 -25.84
C ARG A 104 -6.46 2.09 -27.12
N LYS A 105 -6.40 0.76 -27.00
CA LYS A 105 -6.47 -0.14 -28.14
C LYS A 105 -7.87 -0.11 -28.77
N SER A 106 -8.91 -0.20 -27.97
CA SER A 106 -10.30 -0.09 -28.41
C SER A 106 -10.58 1.23 -29.13
N GLU A 107 -10.03 2.35 -28.62
CA GLU A 107 -10.15 3.67 -29.26
C GLU A 107 -9.57 3.66 -30.69
N ARG A 108 -8.38 3.07 -30.90
CA ARG A 108 -7.77 2.95 -32.23
C ARG A 108 -8.58 2.05 -33.16
N GLU A 109 -9.09 0.93 -32.66
CA GLU A 109 -9.92 0.01 -33.44
C GLU A 109 -11.22 0.70 -33.90
N ILE A 110 -11.84 1.49 -33.02
CA ILE A 110 -13.02 2.31 -33.36
C ILE A 110 -12.68 3.33 -34.44
N GLU A 111 -11.57 4.07 -34.30
CA GLU A 111 -11.12 5.02 -35.33
C GLU A 111 -10.88 4.34 -36.68
N GLU A 112 -10.32 3.13 -36.68
CA GLU A 112 -10.06 2.38 -37.90
C GLU A 112 -11.37 1.93 -38.57
N ILE A 113 -12.35 1.46 -37.78
CA ILE A 113 -13.68 1.11 -38.27
C ILE A 113 -14.37 2.34 -38.89
N LEU A 114 -14.34 3.48 -38.21
CA LEU A 114 -14.91 4.74 -38.72
C LEU A 114 -14.27 5.16 -40.06
N ARG A 115 -12.93 5.10 -40.15
CA ARG A 115 -12.23 5.38 -41.42
C ARG A 115 -12.61 4.43 -42.55
N ARG A 116 -12.85 3.15 -42.24
CA ARG A 116 -13.33 2.16 -43.23
C ARG A 116 -14.75 2.46 -43.67
N LEU A 117 -15.65 2.84 -42.75
CA LEU A 117 -17.02 3.24 -43.05
C LEU A 117 -17.07 4.47 -43.98
N GLU A 118 -16.35 5.54 -43.66
CA GLU A 118 -16.29 6.72 -44.52
C GLU A 118 -15.72 6.42 -45.92
N ARG A 119 -14.80 5.45 -46.01
CA ARG A 119 -14.24 5.01 -47.29
C ARG A 119 -15.29 4.29 -48.15
N ILE A 120 -16.15 3.48 -47.53
CA ILE A 120 -17.24 2.79 -48.21
C ILE A 120 -18.30 3.80 -48.66
N GLU A 121 -18.68 4.74 -47.79
CA GLU A 121 -19.63 5.81 -48.10
C GLU A 121 -19.18 6.65 -49.31
N ARG A 122 -17.90 7.06 -49.34
CA ARG A 122 -17.31 7.77 -50.49
C ARG A 122 -17.27 6.98 -51.80
N LYS A 123 -17.35 5.64 -51.75
CA LYS A 123 -17.38 4.79 -52.96
C LYS A 123 -18.80 4.56 -53.49
N LEU A 124 -19.82 4.75 -52.64
CA LEU A 124 -21.23 4.63 -53.03
C LEU A 124 -21.83 5.94 -53.52
N SER A 125 -21.27 7.08 -53.10
CA SER A 125 -21.52 8.41 -53.67
C SER A 125 -20.73 8.64 -54.95
#